data_AF-R9K2A5-F1
#
_entry.id   AF-R9K2A5-F1
#
_cell.length_a   1.000
_cell.length_b   1.000
_cell.length_c   1.000
_cell.angle_alpha   90.00
_cell.angle_beta   90.00
_cell.angle_gamma   90.00
#
_symmetry.space_group_name_H-M   'P 1'
#
loop_
_entity.id
_entity.type
_entity.pdbx_description
1 polymer ?
#
loop_
_entity_poly.entity_id
_entity_poly.type
_entity_poly.pdbx_seq_one_letter_code
_entity_poly.pdbx_strand_id
1 'polypeptide(L)'
;MMKLYDDVIKEISALLSPYPCRKIAAAPKCSWKDAGGGSLVLRGDMAYELGGSGLPAVGGTLLTTESSLVPEDEILLYGKDLGRIQRDTAYARLAFVRVREDCPGEGNALYEEIRRMEYTRYHVFPEGFMMRISAASEREMVRVSRAALVRGLNFQAAGEMFLEAFHRNPGTEAVRLIFMTLPDFPYRELEGLVKRSEQITKAIDHIFKNLTMDCKACSLKQICDEVEGMKELHFGTGNIRN
;
A
#
# COMPACT_ATOMS: atom_id res chain seq x y z
N MET A 1 -5.79 -9.94 18.45
CA MET A 1 -5.21 -8.72 17.83
C MET A 1 -4.50 -9.14 16.55
N MET A 2 -4.78 -8.47 15.44
CA MET A 2 -4.32 -8.88 14.12
C MET A 2 -2.93 -8.31 13.84
N LYS A 3 -1.91 -9.17 13.78
CA LYS A 3 -0.49 -8.80 13.58
C LYS A 3 0.10 -9.26 12.25
N LEU A 4 -0.76 -9.56 11.28
CA LEU A 4 -0.41 -10.28 10.04
C LEU A 4 0.70 -9.58 9.23
N TYR A 5 0.69 -8.25 9.20
CA TYR A 5 1.66 -7.47 8.44
C TYR A 5 2.63 -6.67 9.33
N ASP A 6 2.50 -6.77 10.65
CA ASP A 6 3.20 -5.88 11.59
C ASP A 6 4.72 -6.01 11.47
N ASP A 7 5.22 -7.23 11.32
CA ASP A 7 6.66 -7.46 11.15
C ASP A 7 7.15 -6.95 9.79
N VAL A 8 6.37 -7.10 8.72
CA VAL A 8 6.68 -6.51 7.42
C VAL A 8 6.69 -4.97 7.51
N ILE A 9 5.73 -4.37 8.22
CA ILE A 9 5.67 -2.92 8.46
C ILE A 9 6.92 -2.45 9.23
N LYS A 10 7.34 -3.18 10.27
CA LYS A 10 8.56 -2.87 11.04
C LYS A 10 9.81 -3.01 10.17
N GLU A 11 9.94 -4.06 9.38
CA GLU A 11 11.06 -4.29 8.47
C GLU A 11 11.16 -3.19 7.40
N ILE A 12 10.04 -2.80 6.78
CA ILE A 12 10.03 -1.68 5.83
C ILE A 12 10.40 -0.37 6.54
N SER A 13 9.86 -0.13 7.74
CA SER A 13 10.17 1.08 8.51
C SER A 13 11.66 1.15 8.87
N ALA A 14 12.27 0.02 9.23
CA ALA A 14 13.71 -0.10 9.48
C ALA A 14 14.52 0.16 8.20
N LEU A 15 14.10 -0.38 7.05
CA LEU A 15 14.73 -0.15 5.74
C LEU A 15 14.69 1.34 5.33
N LEU A 16 13.61 2.05 5.69
CA LEU A 16 13.45 3.47 5.41
C LEU A 16 14.19 4.39 6.40
N SER A 17 14.46 3.91 7.62
CA SER A 17 15.00 4.72 8.72
C SER A 17 16.32 5.47 8.41
N PRO A 18 17.26 4.96 7.59
CA PRO A 18 18.50 5.68 7.29
C PRO A 18 18.31 6.85 6.31
N TYR A 19 17.15 6.95 5.66
CA TYR A 19 16.92 7.91 4.58
C TYR A 19 16.21 9.17 5.09
N PRO A 20 16.54 10.35 4.55
CA PRO A 20 15.88 11.58 4.91
C PRO A 20 14.39 11.52 4.53
N CYS A 21 13.54 11.74 5.53
CA CYS A 21 12.10 11.77 5.38
C CYS A 21 11.58 13.19 5.62
N ARG A 22 10.63 13.63 4.78
CA ARG A 22 9.85 14.83 5.01
C ARG A 22 8.40 14.43 5.27
N LYS A 23 7.91 14.70 6.47
CA LYS A 23 6.47 14.69 6.75
C LYS A 23 5.81 15.85 6.01
N ILE A 24 4.84 15.54 5.16
CA ILE A 24 4.02 16.50 4.44
C ILE A 24 2.79 16.76 5.30
N ALA A 25 2.51 18.03 5.59
CA ALA A 25 1.30 18.41 6.29
C ALA A 25 0.09 18.09 5.40
N ALA A 26 -0.87 17.31 5.91
CA ALA A 26 -2.17 17.19 5.27
C ALA A 26 -2.90 18.53 5.37
N ALA A 27 -3.46 19.02 4.26
CA ALA A 27 -4.38 20.14 4.29
C ALA A 27 -5.72 19.69 4.91
N PRO A 28 -6.48 20.61 5.53
CA PRO A 28 -7.80 20.30 6.09
C PRO A 28 -8.82 19.76 5.08
N LYS A 29 -8.59 19.97 3.77
CA LYS A 29 -9.44 19.48 2.69
C LYS A 29 -8.61 19.33 1.42
N CYS A 30 -8.73 18.19 0.73
CA CYS A 30 -8.11 18.04 -0.57
C CYS A 30 -8.71 19.03 -1.57
N SER A 31 -7.87 19.84 -2.20
CA SER A 31 -8.30 20.79 -3.24
C SER A 31 -8.01 20.27 -4.66
N TRP A 32 -7.40 19.09 -4.80
CA TRP A 32 -7.04 18.55 -6.10
C TRP A 32 -8.23 17.89 -6.77
N LYS A 33 -8.31 18.02 -8.10
CA LYS A 33 -9.45 17.52 -8.86
C LYS A 33 -9.35 16.01 -9.06
N ASP A 34 -10.44 15.32 -8.77
CA ASP A 34 -10.66 13.94 -9.21
C ASP A 34 -11.02 13.94 -10.71
N ALA A 35 -10.19 13.30 -11.52
CA ALA A 35 -10.37 13.23 -12.96
C ALA A 35 -11.22 12.02 -13.41
N GLY A 36 -11.56 11.12 -12.48
CA GLY A 36 -12.25 9.87 -12.74
C GLY A 36 -11.40 8.84 -13.50
N GLY A 37 -11.86 7.59 -13.51
CA GLY A 37 -11.11 6.46 -14.09
C GLY A 37 -10.89 6.51 -15.61
N GLY A 38 -11.58 7.40 -16.32
CA GLY A 38 -11.40 7.60 -17.76
C GLY A 38 -10.29 8.58 -18.14
N SER A 39 -9.71 9.29 -17.17
CA SER A 39 -8.67 10.30 -17.44
C SER A 39 -7.34 9.66 -17.84
N LEU A 40 -6.77 10.12 -18.95
CA LEU A 40 -5.52 9.60 -19.51
C LEU A 40 -4.46 10.70 -19.61
N VAL A 41 -3.21 10.36 -19.27
CA VAL A 41 -2.04 11.16 -19.59
C VAL A 41 -1.31 10.49 -20.75
N LEU A 42 -1.43 11.10 -21.93
CA LEU A 42 -0.76 10.62 -23.15
C LEU A 42 0.74 10.90 -23.08
N ARG A 43 1.53 10.12 -23.83
CA ARG A 43 3.00 10.29 -23.88
C ARG A 43 3.41 11.70 -24.32
N GLY A 44 2.65 12.31 -25.23
CA GLY A 44 2.89 13.69 -25.67
C GLY A 44 2.71 14.71 -24.55
N ASP A 45 1.85 14.45 -23.57
CA ASP A 45 1.45 15.40 -22.51
C ASP A 45 2.18 15.19 -21.18
N MET A 46 2.87 14.06 -21.04
CA MET A 46 3.61 13.72 -19.82
C MET A 46 4.88 14.56 -19.69
N ALA A 47 5.26 14.83 -18.45
CA ALA A 47 6.54 15.44 -18.08
C ALA A 47 7.63 14.37 -17.90
N TYR A 48 7.26 13.28 -17.23
CA TYR A 48 8.10 12.13 -16.93
C TYR A 48 7.21 10.98 -16.40
N GLU A 49 7.81 9.80 -16.23
CA GLU A 49 7.20 8.64 -15.57
C GLU A 49 7.90 8.31 -14.23
N LEU A 50 7.10 8.10 -13.19
CA LEU A 50 7.53 7.47 -11.94
C LEU A 50 7.51 5.96 -12.13
N GLY A 51 8.67 5.31 -11.98
CA GLY A 51 8.83 3.88 -12.22
C GLY A 51 8.72 3.45 -13.69
N GLY A 52 8.75 4.41 -14.63
CA GLY A 52 8.78 4.16 -16.07
C GLY A 52 10.15 3.72 -16.57
N SER A 53 10.25 3.46 -17.88
CA SER A 53 11.52 3.13 -18.54
C SER A 53 12.35 1.99 -17.89
N GLY A 54 11.67 1.01 -17.29
CA GLY A 54 12.32 -0.11 -16.61
C GLY A 54 12.83 0.20 -15.19
N LEU A 55 12.61 1.41 -14.69
CA LEU A 55 12.97 1.78 -13.32
C LEU A 55 12.12 1.03 -12.29
N PRO A 56 12.60 0.92 -11.04
CA PRO A 56 11.83 0.36 -9.94
C PRO A 56 10.52 1.13 -9.71
N ALA A 57 9.47 0.37 -9.45
CA ALA A 57 8.10 0.86 -9.32
C ALA A 57 7.36 -0.08 -8.34
N VAL A 58 7.31 0.25 -7.06
CA VAL A 58 6.76 -0.65 -6.03
C VAL A 58 5.50 -0.06 -5.42
N GLY A 59 4.39 -0.80 -5.45
CA GLY A 59 3.14 -0.42 -4.80
C GLY A 59 2.76 -1.41 -3.71
N GLY A 60 2.29 -0.94 -2.55
CA GLY A 60 1.87 -1.83 -1.46
C GLY A 60 0.81 -1.21 -0.55
N THR A 61 -0.01 -2.06 0.06
CA THR A 61 -0.96 -1.67 1.11
C THR A 61 -0.92 -2.76 2.18
N LEU A 62 -0.62 -2.38 3.42
CA LEU A 62 -0.42 -3.28 4.55
C LEU A 62 -1.32 -2.83 5.70
N LEU A 63 -2.03 -3.76 6.31
CA LEU A 63 -2.98 -3.46 7.39
C LEU A 63 -2.35 -3.71 8.75
N THR A 64 -2.79 -2.99 9.76
CA THR A 64 -2.47 -3.27 11.16
C THR A 64 -3.63 -2.87 12.06
N THR A 65 -3.64 -3.41 13.27
CA THR A 65 -4.50 -2.92 14.36
C THR A 65 -3.70 -2.11 15.39
N GLU A 66 -2.37 -2.05 15.24
CA GLU A 66 -1.47 -1.44 16.21
C GLU A 66 -1.34 0.07 16.02
N SER A 67 -1.79 0.83 17.02
CA SER A 67 -1.61 2.29 17.05
C SER A 67 -0.14 2.71 17.13
N SER A 68 0.73 1.87 17.69
CA SER A 68 2.17 2.14 17.77
C SER A 68 2.86 2.14 16.40
N LEU A 69 2.34 1.37 15.44
CA LEU A 69 2.90 1.30 14.08
C LEU A 69 2.39 2.45 13.21
N VAL A 70 1.11 2.80 13.33
CA VAL A 70 0.48 3.89 12.58
C VAL A 70 -0.37 4.71 13.55
N PRO A 71 0.18 5.75 14.21
CA PRO A 71 -0.51 6.47 15.28
C PRO A 71 -1.58 7.44 14.79
N GLU A 72 -1.34 8.07 13.64
CA GLU A 72 -2.16 9.11 13.04
C GLU A 72 -2.05 9.09 11.51
N ASP A 73 -2.92 9.84 10.85
CA ASP A 73 -2.77 10.09 9.42
C ASP A 73 -1.52 10.89 9.12
N GLU A 74 -0.72 10.42 8.18
CA GLU A 74 0.43 11.17 7.70
C GLU A 74 0.82 10.83 6.28
N ILE A 75 1.36 11.83 5.58
CA ILE A 75 1.98 11.66 4.27
C ILE A 75 3.48 11.85 4.45
N LEU A 76 4.26 10.83 4.14
CA LEU A 76 5.71 10.84 4.23
C LEU A 76 6.31 10.85 2.81
N LEU A 77 7.29 11.72 2.58
CA LEU A 77 8.03 11.77 1.33
C LEU A 77 9.50 11.49 1.56
N TYR A 78 10.00 10.48 0.87
CA TYR A 78 11.42 10.15 0.75
C TYR A 78 11.90 10.54 -0.65
N GLY A 79 12.74 11.59 -0.74
CA GLY A 79 13.27 12.08 -2.01
C GLY A 79 12.60 13.36 -2.51
N LYS A 80 12.52 13.52 -3.84
CA LYS A 80 12.03 14.73 -4.50
C LYS A 80 10.51 14.73 -4.63
N ASP A 81 9.91 15.89 -4.41
CA ASP A 81 8.51 16.13 -4.74
C ASP A 81 8.32 16.27 -6.26
N LEU A 82 7.09 16.11 -6.75
CA LEU A 82 6.77 16.04 -8.18
C LEU A 82 7.33 17.24 -8.96
N GLY A 83 7.09 18.46 -8.51
CA GLY A 83 7.60 19.67 -9.17
C GLY A 83 9.12 19.81 -9.24
N ARG A 84 9.89 18.95 -8.55
CA ARG A 84 11.37 18.93 -8.54
C ARG A 84 11.98 17.80 -9.37
N ILE A 85 11.15 16.94 -9.96
CA ILE A 85 11.58 15.82 -10.82
C ILE A 85 11.63 16.30 -12.27
N GLN A 86 12.67 15.91 -13.01
CA GLN A 86 12.93 16.40 -14.37
C GLN A 86 12.95 15.28 -15.43
N ARG A 87 13.01 14.02 -14.99
CA ARG A 87 13.12 12.84 -15.85
C ARG A 87 12.53 11.65 -15.11
N ASP A 88 12.35 10.54 -15.81
CA ASP A 88 11.90 9.29 -15.20
C ASP A 88 12.76 8.93 -13.99
N THR A 89 12.11 8.50 -12.90
CA THR A 89 12.80 8.18 -11.65
C THR A 89 12.17 6.96 -10.98
N ALA A 90 12.97 6.27 -10.16
CA ALA A 90 12.48 5.15 -9.37
C ALA A 90 11.36 5.61 -8.43
N TYR A 91 10.39 4.75 -8.16
CA TYR A 91 9.21 5.12 -7.41
C TYR A 91 8.72 4.00 -6.51
N ALA A 92 8.24 4.36 -5.33
CA ALA A 92 7.38 3.51 -4.55
C ALA A 92 6.26 4.31 -3.88
N ARG A 93 5.10 3.65 -3.72
CA ARG A 93 4.00 4.12 -2.88
C ARG A 93 3.55 2.99 -1.96
N LEU A 94 3.58 3.25 -0.67
CA LEU A 94 3.09 2.32 0.34
C LEU A 94 2.00 2.99 1.15
N ALA A 95 0.99 2.22 1.54
CA ALA A 95 0.01 2.64 2.53
C ALA A 95 0.04 1.65 3.70
N PHE A 96 0.34 2.14 4.90
CA PHE A 96 0.11 1.38 6.13
C PHE A 96 -1.21 1.87 6.71
N VAL A 97 -2.19 0.98 6.81
CA VAL A 97 -3.56 1.31 7.18
C VAL A 97 -3.85 0.69 8.54
N ARG A 98 -4.03 1.54 9.56
CA ARG A 98 -4.60 1.10 10.84
C ARG A 98 -6.11 1.00 10.71
N VAL A 99 -6.62 -0.17 11.02
CA VAL A 99 -8.05 -0.45 11.07
C VAL A 99 -8.46 -0.72 12.51
N ARG A 100 -9.73 -0.46 12.85
CA ARG A 100 -10.28 -0.85 14.15
C ARG A 100 -10.12 -2.35 14.35
N GLU A 101 -9.91 -2.79 15.60
CA GLU A 101 -9.74 -4.21 15.93
C GLU A 101 -10.91 -5.10 15.51
N ASP A 102 -12.14 -4.56 15.52
CA ASP A 102 -13.38 -5.28 15.19
C ASP A 102 -13.71 -5.27 13.69
N CYS A 103 -13.06 -4.40 12.90
CA CYS A 103 -13.41 -4.19 11.50
C CYS A 103 -12.92 -5.29 10.53
N PRO A 104 -11.73 -5.89 10.70
CA PRO A 104 -11.30 -6.96 9.81
C PRO A 104 -12.29 -8.13 9.78
N GLY A 105 -13.15 -8.28 10.79
CA GLY A 105 -13.98 -9.48 10.92
C GLY A 105 -13.13 -10.74 11.03
N GLU A 106 -13.75 -11.89 10.81
CA GLU A 106 -13.08 -13.20 10.87
C GLU A 106 -13.32 -13.97 9.58
N GLY A 107 -12.48 -14.97 9.29
CA GLY A 107 -12.73 -15.85 8.15
C GLY A 107 -12.57 -15.16 6.80
N ASN A 108 -13.48 -15.47 5.89
CA ASN A 108 -13.55 -14.82 4.57
C ASN A 108 -13.74 -13.30 4.66
N ALA A 109 -14.41 -12.79 5.70
CA ALA A 109 -14.59 -11.35 5.88
C ALA A 109 -13.25 -10.62 6.04
N LEU A 110 -12.30 -11.23 6.75
CA LEU A 110 -10.93 -10.73 6.90
C LEU A 110 -10.21 -10.62 5.57
N TYR A 111 -10.25 -11.68 4.76
CA TYR A 111 -9.65 -11.67 3.44
C TYR A 111 -10.30 -10.62 2.51
N GLU A 112 -11.64 -10.56 2.50
CA GLU A 112 -12.39 -9.58 1.71
C GLU A 112 -12.05 -8.14 2.11
N GLU A 113 -11.88 -7.89 3.41
CA GLU A 113 -11.56 -6.57 3.94
C GLU A 113 -10.14 -6.13 3.58
N ILE A 114 -9.16 -7.03 3.69
CA ILE A 114 -7.79 -6.80 3.20
C ILE A 114 -7.83 -6.42 1.70
N ARG A 115 -8.52 -7.21 0.88
CA ARG A 115 -8.63 -6.95 -0.56
C ARG A 115 -9.35 -5.64 -0.85
N ARG A 116 -10.42 -5.33 -0.13
CA ARG A 116 -11.15 -4.05 -0.24
C ARG A 116 -10.21 -2.87 -0.01
N MET A 117 -9.39 -2.91 1.04
CA MET A 117 -8.41 -1.87 1.34
C MET A 117 -7.35 -1.76 0.25
N GLU A 118 -6.78 -2.89 -0.20
CA GLU A 118 -5.84 -2.92 -1.31
C GLU A 118 -6.43 -2.33 -2.60
N TYR A 119 -7.73 -2.54 -2.86
CA TYR A 119 -8.42 -2.05 -4.04
C TYR A 119 -8.69 -0.53 -4.01
N THR A 120 -8.52 0.14 -2.88
CA THR A 120 -8.68 1.60 -2.75
C THR A 120 -7.85 2.35 -3.79
N ARG A 121 -6.61 1.91 -4.03
CA ARG A 121 -5.69 2.55 -4.98
C ARG A 121 -6.17 2.59 -6.43
N TYR A 122 -7.10 1.71 -6.82
CA TYR A 122 -7.67 1.68 -8.17
C TYR A 122 -8.78 2.71 -8.38
N HIS A 123 -9.20 3.39 -7.31
CA HIS A 123 -10.31 4.33 -7.31
C HIS A 123 -9.88 5.76 -6.94
N VAL A 124 -8.58 6.04 -7.01
CA VAL A 124 -7.99 7.36 -6.74
C VAL A 124 -7.43 7.90 -8.05
N PHE A 125 -8.00 9.00 -8.56
CA PHE A 125 -7.65 9.55 -9.87
C PHE A 125 -7.28 11.04 -9.79
N PRO A 126 -6.14 11.41 -9.19
CA PRO A 126 -5.72 12.81 -9.15
C PRO A 126 -5.47 13.31 -10.57
N GLU A 127 -6.05 14.45 -10.94
CA GLU A 127 -5.92 15.00 -12.29
C GLU A 127 -4.45 15.18 -12.68
N GLY A 128 -4.02 14.50 -13.74
CA GLY A 128 -2.65 14.52 -14.23
C GLY A 128 -1.66 13.60 -13.50
N PHE A 129 -2.11 12.80 -12.53
CA PHE A 129 -1.35 11.74 -11.87
C PHE A 129 -1.93 10.37 -12.28
N MET A 130 -1.56 9.88 -13.46
CA MET A 130 -2.14 8.66 -14.02
C MET A 130 -1.38 7.43 -13.53
N MET A 131 -1.96 6.73 -12.57
CA MET A 131 -1.43 5.46 -12.07
C MET A 131 -1.60 4.34 -13.09
N ARG A 132 -0.61 3.45 -13.14
CA ARG A 132 -0.58 2.23 -13.95
C ARG A 132 -0.15 1.10 -13.04
N ILE A 133 -1.14 0.35 -12.57
CA ILE A 133 -0.99 -0.65 -11.51
C ILE A 133 -1.08 -2.05 -12.13
N SER A 134 -0.10 -2.90 -11.81
CA SER A 134 -0.11 -4.33 -12.14
C SER A 134 -0.15 -5.12 -10.85
N ALA A 135 -1.32 -5.67 -10.50
CA ALA A 135 -1.46 -6.54 -9.34
C ALA A 135 -0.57 -7.79 -9.44
N ALA A 136 -0.40 -8.35 -10.64
CA ALA A 136 0.40 -9.57 -10.83
C ALA A 136 1.89 -9.39 -10.47
N SER A 137 2.41 -8.17 -10.49
CA SER A 137 3.82 -7.88 -10.24
C SER A 137 4.06 -6.85 -9.13
N GLU A 138 3.00 -6.44 -8.42
CA GLU A 138 3.00 -5.33 -7.45
C GLU A 138 3.72 -4.07 -7.95
N ARG A 139 3.67 -3.86 -9.28
CA ARG A 139 4.27 -2.71 -9.93
C ARG A 139 3.25 -1.58 -9.99
N GLU A 140 3.63 -0.45 -9.44
CA GLU A 140 2.86 0.78 -9.50
C GLU A 140 3.69 1.87 -10.16
N MET A 141 3.35 2.20 -11.40
CA MET A 141 3.99 3.29 -12.15
C MET A 141 3.03 4.48 -12.23
N VAL A 142 3.56 5.68 -12.49
CA VAL A 142 2.73 6.88 -12.64
C VAL A 142 3.22 7.71 -13.82
N ARG A 143 2.30 8.12 -14.69
CA ARG A 143 2.55 9.20 -15.65
C ARG A 143 2.12 10.52 -15.04
N VAL A 144 3.02 11.50 -15.08
CA VAL A 144 2.76 12.83 -14.54
C VAL A 144 2.59 13.83 -15.68
N SER A 145 1.48 14.56 -15.71
CA SER A 145 1.17 15.55 -16.75
C SER A 145 1.96 16.84 -16.57
N ARG A 146 2.52 17.39 -17.66
CA ARG A 146 3.15 18.73 -17.66
C ARG A 146 2.17 19.81 -17.21
N ALA A 147 0.94 19.77 -17.72
CA ALA A 147 -0.07 20.78 -17.39
C ALA A 147 -0.49 20.73 -15.92
N ALA A 148 -0.58 19.54 -15.33
CA ALA A 148 -0.91 19.38 -13.91
C ALA A 148 0.22 19.88 -12.99
N LEU A 149 1.48 19.65 -13.36
CA LEU A 149 2.63 20.21 -12.64
C LEU A 149 2.62 21.74 -12.65
N VAL A 150 2.32 22.37 -13.79
CA VAL A 150 2.17 23.83 -13.89
C VAL A 150 1.06 24.35 -12.96
N ARG A 151 -0.02 23.58 -12.76
CA ARG A 151 -1.10 23.90 -11.82
C ARG A 151 -0.76 23.58 -10.35
N GLY A 152 0.41 23.03 -10.06
CA GLY A 152 0.88 22.78 -8.69
C GLY A 152 0.66 21.36 -8.17
N LEU A 153 0.44 20.36 -9.05
CA LEU A 153 0.37 18.95 -8.64
C LEU A 153 1.63 18.56 -7.85
N ASN A 154 1.43 17.98 -6.66
CA ASN A 154 2.49 17.52 -5.78
C ASN A 154 2.03 16.26 -5.00
N PHE A 155 2.92 15.65 -4.23
CA PHE A 155 2.56 14.46 -3.44
C PHE A 155 1.61 14.75 -2.28
N GLN A 156 1.53 15.99 -1.80
CA GLN A 156 0.51 16.37 -0.82
C GLN A 156 -0.88 16.24 -1.44
N ALA A 157 -1.10 16.90 -2.58
CA ALA A 157 -2.37 16.89 -3.31
C ALA A 157 -2.80 15.46 -3.69
N ALA A 158 -1.90 14.66 -4.25
CA ALA A 158 -2.21 13.26 -4.55
C ALA A 158 -2.47 12.44 -3.27
N GLY A 159 -1.65 12.66 -2.24
CA GLY A 159 -1.72 11.91 -0.98
C GLY A 159 -3.00 12.16 -0.20
N GLU A 160 -3.48 13.40 -0.15
CA GLU A 160 -4.76 13.75 0.48
C GLU A 160 -5.92 12.99 -0.16
N MET A 161 -5.94 12.85 -1.48
CA MET A 161 -6.96 12.05 -2.17
C MET A 161 -6.91 10.56 -1.80
N PHE A 162 -5.71 10.01 -1.58
CA PHE A 162 -5.58 8.64 -1.07
C PHE A 162 -6.09 8.51 0.36
N LEU A 163 -5.72 9.44 1.25
CA LEU A 163 -6.20 9.44 2.63
C LEU A 163 -7.73 9.50 2.67
N GLU A 164 -8.33 10.44 1.93
CA GLU A 164 -9.79 10.55 1.79
C GLU A 164 -10.41 9.24 1.28
N ALA A 165 -9.77 8.57 0.31
CA ALA A 165 -10.28 7.32 -0.24
C ALA A 165 -10.21 6.15 0.75
N PHE A 166 -9.13 6.02 1.52
CA PHE A 166 -9.05 5.00 2.58
C PHE A 166 -10.09 5.22 3.67
N HIS A 167 -10.30 6.48 4.10
CA HIS A 167 -11.29 6.85 5.12
C HIS A 167 -12.75 6.73 4.65
N ARG A 168 -13.02 6.46 3.37
CA ARG A 168 -14.37 6.02 2.95
C ARG A 168 -14.73 4.67 3.55
N ASN A 169 -13.73 3.88 3.92
CA ASN A 169 -13.94 2.71 4.73
C ASN A 169 -14.13 3.16 6.18
N PRO A 170 -15.32 2.96 6.79
CA PRO A 170 -15.55 3.38 8.16
C PRO A 170 -14.63 2.68 9.14
N GLY A 171 -14.04 1.54 8.79
CA GLY A 171 -13.08 0.78 9.60
C GLY A 171 -11.69 1.38 9.73
N THR A 172 -11.30 2.29 8.85
CA THR A 172 -10.00 2.94 8.87
C THR A 172 -9.92 3.95 10.01
N GLU A 173 -8.88 3.85 10.83
CA GLU A 173 -8.61 4.79 11.92
C GLU A 173 -7.47 5.75 11.59
N ALA A 174 -6.44 5.27 10.91
CA ALA A 174 -5.27 6.07 10.55
C ALA A 174 -4.55 5.46 9.34
N VAL A 175 -3.92 6.30 8.53
CA VAL A 175 -3.15 5.89 7.36
C VAL A 175 -1.81 6.62 7.31
N ARG A 176 -0.72 5.85 7.31
CA ARG A 176 0.60 6.36 6.91
C ARG A 176 0.78 6.08 5.42
N LEU A 177 0.72 7.14 4.62
CA LEU A 177 0.97 7.09 3.18
C LEU A 177 2.42 7.51 2.91
N ILE A 178 3.17 6.66 2.21
CA ILE A 178 4.59 6.89 1.93
C ILE A 178 4.79 6.99 0.43
N PHE A 179 5.38 8.10 -0.02
CA PHE A 179 5.87 8.28 -1.39
C PHE A 179 7.39 8.27 -1.40
N MET A 180 7.97 7.61 -2.40
CA MET A 180 9.42 7.49 -2.54
C MET A 180 9.84 7.81 -3.97
N THR A 181 10.88 8.64 -4.11
CA THR A 181 11.52 8.99 -5.39
C THR A 181 13.04 9.01 -5.26
N LEU A 182 13.57 8.17 -4.38
CA LEU A 182 15.00 8.01 -4.14
C LEU A 182 15.62 7.13 -5.24
N PRO A 183 16.59 7.59 -6.04
CA PRO A 183 17.17 6.76 -7.10
C PRO A 183 17.98 5.57 -6.58
N ASP A 184 18.72 5.76 -5.48
CA ASP A 184 19.71 4.80 -4.95
C ASP A 184 19.17 3.96 -3.78
N PHE A 185 17.84 3.93 -3.61
CA PHE A 185 17.19 3.14 -2.57
C PHE A 185 17.17 1.63 -2.96
N PRO A 186 17.31 0.69 -2.00
CA PRO A 186 17.28 -0.76 -2.27
C PRO A 186 15.86 -1.26 -2.60
N TYR A 187 15.32 -0.87 -3.76
CA TYR A 187 13.96 -1.25 -4.17
C TYR A 187 13.75 -2.76 -4.30
N ARG A 188 14.80 -3.54 -4.57
CA ARG A 188 14.70 -5.01 -4.62
C ARG A 188 14.37 -5.60 -3.26
N GLU A 189 14.94 -5.06 -2.19
CA GLU A 189 14.64 -5.49 -0.83
C GLU A 189 13.21 -5.09 -0.46
N LEU A 190 12.80 -3.86 -0.77
CA LEU A 190 11.42 -3.41 -0.57
C LEU A 190 10.41 -4.25 -1.37
N GLU A 191 10.71 -4.58 -2.63
CA GLU A 191 9.87 -5.46 -3.44
C GLU A 191 9.74 -6.86 -2.81
N GLY A 192 10.81 -7.37 -2.20
CA GLY A 192 10.78 -8.62 -1.43
C GLY A 192 9.81 -8.56 -0.24
N LEU A 193 9.86 -7.47 0.52
CA LEU A 193 8.97 -7.24 1.67
C LEU A 193 7.50 -7.12 1.24
N VAL A 194 7.21 -6.37 0.17
CA VAL A 194 5.86 -6.24 -0.38
C VAL A 194 5.34 -7.57 -0.96
N LYS A 195 6.21 -8.37 -1.59
CA LYS A 195 5.86 -9.73 -2.03
C LYS A 195 5.55 -10.64 -0.84
N ARG A 196 6.27 -10.51 0.27
CA ARG A 196 6.00 -11.25 1.51
C ARG A 196 4.61 -10.89 2.07
N SER A 197 4.20 -9.62 2.05
CA SER A 197 2.82 -9.25 2.43
C SER A 197 1.77 -9.90 1.52
N GLU A 198 1.97 -9.94 0.20
CA GLU A 198 1.01 -10.62 -0.69
C GLU A 198 0.98 -12.14 -0.47
N GLN A 199 2.11 -12.75 -0.12
CA GLN A 199 2.17 -14.16 0.26
C GLN A 199 1.39 -14.43 1.55
N ILE A 200 1.44 -13.53 2.52
CA ILE A 200 0.59 -13.59 3.73
C ILE A 200 -0.89 -13.53 3.33
N THR A 201 -1.29 -12.57 2.49
CA THR A 201 -2.67 -12.43 2.01
C THR A 201 -3.17 -13.70 1.31
N LYS A 202 -2.34 -14.32 0.45
CA LYS A 202 -2.66 -15.60 -0.20
C LYS A 202 -2.78 -16.76 0.77
N ALA A 203 -1.94 -16.79 1.81
CA ALA A 203 -2.03 -17.82 2.82
C ALA A 203 -3.34 -17.70 3.60
N ILE A 204 -3.78 -16.50 3.95
CA ILE A 204 -5.09 -16.25 4.58
C ILE A 204 -6.23 -16.79 3.70
N ASP A 205 -6.24 -16.46 2.40
CA ASP A 205 -7.23 -16.96 1.44
C ASP A 205 -7.26 -18.50 1.40
N HIS A 206 -6.08 -19.13 1.38
CA HIS A 206 -5.97 -20.58 1.36
C HIS A 206 -6.51 -21.23 2.63
N ILE A 207 -6.18 -20.67 3.80
CA ILE A 207 -6.65 -21.16 5.12
C ILE A 207 -8.19 -21.21 5.14
N PHE A 208 -8.85 -20.18 4.61
CA PHE A 208 -10.32 -20.13 4.63
C PHE A 208 -11.00 -20.89 3.48
N LYS A 209 -10.30 -21.12 2.36
CA LYS A 209 -10.82 -21.95 1.26
C LYS A 209 -10.64 -23.46 1.48
N ASN A 210 -9.59 -23.88 2.17
CA ASN A 210 -9.24 -25.30 2.36
C ASN A 210 -9.14 -25.65 3.85
N LEU A 211 -10.17 -26.30 4.40
CA LEU A 211 -10.26 -26.74 5.81
C LEU A 211 -9.39 -27.97 6.15
N THR A 212 -8.56 -28.45 5.23
CA THR A 212 -7.72 -29.64 5.45
C THR A 212 -6.50 -29.32 6.30
N MET A 213 -6.51 -29.78 7.55
CA MET A 213 -5.50 -29.50 8.59
C MET A 213 -4.21 -30.34 8.49
N ASP A 214 -3.74 -30.69 7.28
CA ASP A 214 -2.46 -31.39 7.14
C ASP A 214 -1.29 -30.40 6.97
N CYS A 215 -0.86 -29.82 8.09
CA CYS A 215 0.28 -28.92 8.13
C CYS A 215 1.61 -29.59 7.72
N LYS A 216 1.71 -30.92 7.67
CA LYS A 216 2.95 -31.60 7.23
C LYS A 216 3.10 -31.59 5.71
N ALA A 217 1.99 -31.58 4.97
CA ALA A 217 1.98 -31.54 3.51
C ALA A 217 1.71 -30.13 2.93
N CYS A 218 1.37 -29.15 3.78
CA CYS A 218 0.99 -27.81 3.32
C CYS A 218 2.19 -26.99 2.81
N SER A 219 2.10 -26.55 1.55
CA SER A 219 3.12 -25.70 0.90
C SER A 219 3.28 -24.30 1.53
N LEU A 220 2.34 -23.88 2.37
CA LEU A 220 2.34 -22.56 3.04
C LEU A 220 2.92 -22.60 4.46
N LYS A 221 3.39 -23.77 4.92
CA LYS A 221 3.85 -23.97 6.30
C LYS A 221 4.91 -22.94 6.73
N GLN A 222 5.87 -22.63 5.87
CA GLN A 222 6.93 -21.66 6.17
C GLN A 222 6.35 -20.28 6.54
N ILE A 223 5.38 -19.78 5.76
CA ILE A 223 4.73 -18.49 6.03
C ILE A 223 3.95 -18.54 7.34
N CYS A 224 3.23 -19.63 7.61
CA CYS A 224 2.48 -19.81 8.85
C CYS A 224 3.37 -19.90 10.09
N ASP A 225 4.62 -20.38 9.96
CA ASP A 225 5.59 -20.44 11.04
C ASP A 225 6.26 -19.07 11.30
N GLU A 226 6.41 -18.24 10.26
CA GLU A 226 7.07 -16.93 10.33
C GLU A 226 6.17 -15.77 10.77
N VAL A 227 4.86 -15.89 10.61
CA VAL A 227 3.92 -14.77 10.77
C VAL A 227 3.08 -14.95 12.03
N GLU A 228 3.24 -14.04 13.00
CA GLU A 228 2.42 -14.00 14.20
C GLU A 228 0.93 -13.81 13.85
N GLY A 229 0.04 -14.60 14.45
CA GLY A 229 -1.40 -14.55 14.16
C GLY A 229 -1.87 -15.58 13.12
N MET A 230 -0.99 -16.10 12.26
CA MET A 230 -1.41 -17.00 11.16
C MET A 230 -1.88 -18.38 11.65
N LYS A 231 -1.24 -18.91 12.70
CA LYS A 231 -1.66 -20.19 13.30
C LYS A 231 -2.98 -20.04 14.04
N GLU A 232 -3.15 -18.95 14.79
CA GLU A 232 -4.40 -18.68 15.50
C GLU A 232 -5.59 -18.60 14.53
N LEU A 233 -5.43 -18.01 13.34
CA LEU A 233 -6.47 -18.01 12.30
C LEU A 233 -6.84 -19.43 11.81
N HIS A 234 -5.85 -20.30 11.67
CA HIS A 234 -6.05 -21.67 11.20
C HIS A 234 -6.57 -22.63 12.29
N PHE A 235 -6.25 -22.40 13.57
CA PHE A 235 -6.72 -23.25 14.68
C PHE A 235 -7.99 -22.73 15.36
N GLY A 236 -8.27 -21.43 15.29
CA GLY A 236 -9.49 -20.81 15.82
C GLY A 236 -10.75 -21.22 15.04
N THR A 237 -10.61 -21.56 13.75
CA THR A 237 -11.70 -22.12 12.92
C THR A 237 -12.10 -23.54 13.31
N GLY A 238 -11.25 -24.26 14.06
CA GLY A 238 -11.53 -25.63 14.54
C GLY A 238 -12.56 -25.71 15.67
N ASN A 239 -12.90 -24.60 16.33
CA ASN A 239 -13.88 -24.56 17.43
C ASN A 239 -15.30 -24.14 17.01
N ILE A 240 -15.55 -23.89 15.72
CA ILE A 240 -16.92 -23.61 15.23
C ILE A 240 -17.54 -24.88 14.64
N ARG A 241 -17.47 -26.00 15.37
CA ARG A 241 -18.34 -27.19 15.20
C ARG A 241 -18.42 -28.00 16.51
N ASN A 242 -19.18 -27.48 17.46
CA ASN A 242 -20.26 -28.16 18.21
C ASN A 242 -20.67 -27.34 19.44
#